data_AF-A0A934BGG4-F1
#
_entry.id   AF-A0A934BGG4-F1
#
_cell.length_a   1.000
_cell.length_b   1.000
_cell.length_c   1.000
_cell.angle_alpha   90.00
_cell.angle_beta   90.00
_cell.angle_gamma   90.00
#
_symmetry.space_group_name_H-M   'P 1'
#
loop_
_entity.id
_entity.type
_entity.pdbx_description
1 polymer ?
#
loop_
_entity_poly.entity_id
_entity_poly.type
_entity_poly.pdbx_seq_one_letter_code
_entity_poly.pdbx_strand_id
1 'polypeptide(L)'
;MKIMENFTKKIASLGLILGLAGMVLCTDLQITASAAEATKESAYQEVEKEGRLYVFASPPRKADFEKSGELGKGIIKIGHGPNGETVVFDSEDAVIEYEGRLVKEILGKANIKAYREFEKNGRLYVFTSPTRLANFEKSGELGIGIVKIGYGLNGETVVFDSDEAVKEYDNRHAKNP
;
A
#
# COMPACT_ATOMS: atom_id res chain seq x y z
N MET A 1 46.44 45.80 -3.70
CA MET A 1 45.06 45.50 -4.14
C MET A 1 44.98 43.99 -4.28
N LYS A 2 44.30 43.33 -3.34
CA LYS A 2 44.26 41.86 -3.12
C LYS A 2 43.58 41.17 -4.30
N ILE A 3 44.30 40.31 -5.02
CA ILE A 3 43.70 39.27 -5.86
C ILE A 3 44.48 37.98 -5.61
N MET A 4 43.86 37.16 -4.75
CA MET A 4 43.74 35.70 -4.76
C MET A 4 44.90 34.86 -5.32
N GLU A 5 45.46 34.05 -4.42
CA GLU A 5 46.51 33.06 -4.63
C GLU A 5 46.07 31.87 -5.51
N ASN A 6 46.85 31.64 -6.57
CA ASN A 6 47.53 30.39 -6.97
C ASN A 6 46.71 29.08 -6.92
N PHE A 7 46.28 28.49 -8.04
CA PHE A 7 47.08 27.78 -9.06
C PHE A 7 48.12 26.77 -8.51
N THR A 8 47.73 25.50 -8.55
CA THR A 8 48.42 24.43 -9.29
C THR A 8 49.72 23.83 -8.72
N LYS A 9 49.54 22.62 -8.15
CA LYS A 9 50.32 21.38 -8.38
C LYS A 9 51.78 21.27 -7.89
N LYS A 10 52.01 20.11 -7.27
CA LYS A 10 53.01 19.06 -7.58
C LYS A 10 54.23 18.88 -6.64
N ILE A 11 54.29 17.64 -6.12
CA ILE A 11 55.44 16.70 -6.03
C ILE A 11 56.40 16.82 -4.84
N ALA A 12 56.35 15.80 -3.97
CA ALA A 12 57.46 14.94 -3.53
C ALA A 12 56.88 13.96 -2.49
N SER A 13 56.48 12.73 -2.82
CA SER A 13 57.33 11.54 -3.03
C SER A 13 58.59 11.48 -2.17
N LEU A 14 58.49 10.86 -0.99
CA LEU A 14 59.54 9.97 -0.50
C LEU A 14 58.93 8.91 0.41
N GLY A 15 58.95 7.66 -0.05
CA GLY A 15 58.39 6.53 0.66
C GLY A 15 59.34 5.98 1.72
N LEU A 16 58.75 5.25 2.67
CA LEU A 16 59.39 4.09 3.26
C LEU A 16 58.30 3.07 3.58
N ILE A 17 58.38 1.93 2.91
CA ILE A 17 57.49 0.78 3.02
C ILE A 17 58.09 -0.16 4.07
N LEU A 18 57.28 -0.57 5.05
CA LEU A 18 57.52 -1.76 5.87
C LEU A 18 56.17 -2.24 6.44
N GLY A 19 55.80 -3.48 6.12
CA GLY A 19 54.82 -4.22 6.92
C GLY A 19 53.54 -4.65 6.19
N LEU A 20 53.55 -5.89 5.72
CA LEU A 20 52.40 -6.71 5.31
C LEU A 20 51.22 -6.62 6.30
N ALA A 21 50.01 -6.33 5.79
CA ALA A 21 48.82 -7.19 5.94
C ALA A 21 47.53 -6.44 5.52
N GLY A 22 46.84 -6.99 4.52
CA GLY A 22 45.38 -7.15 4.57
C GLY A 22 44.48 -5.95 4.31
N MET A 23 43.55 -6.18 3.37
CA MET A 23 42.24 -5.54 3.22
C MET A 23 42.17 -4.16 2.56
N VAL A 24 41.80 -4.25 1.27
CA VAL A 24 40.91 -3.37 0.52
C VAL A 24 39.91 -2.66 1.44
N LEU A 25 40.07 -1.34 1.59
CA LEU A 25 39.00 -0.45 2.05
C LEU A 25 38.41 0.23 0.81
N CYS A 26 37.51 -0.50 0.13
CA CYS A 26 36.49 0.11 -0.71
C CYS A 26 35.44 0.66 0.26
N THR A 27 35.39 1.98 0.45
CA THR A 27 34.34 2.59 1.25
C THR A 27 33.04 2.56 0.43
N ASP A 28 32.28 1.49 0.58
CA ASP A 28 30.89 1.43 0.11
C ASP A 28 30.05 2.38 0.97
N LEU A 29 29.66 3.51 0.36
CA LEU A 29 28.64 4.39 0.91
C LEU A 29 27.28 3.70 0.72
N GLN A 30 26.91 2.87 1.69
CA GLN A 30 25.59 2.24 1.71
C GLN A 30 24.54 3.28 2.11
N ILE A 31 23.84 3.81 1.11
CA ILE A 31 22.55 4.49 1.32
C ILE A 31 21.56 3.42 1.75
N THR A 32 21.33 3.30 3.04
CA THR A 32 20.21 2.50 3.56
C THR A 32 18.92 3.27 3.30
N ALA A 33 18.25 2.94 2.20
CA ALA A 33 16.85 3.28 2.03
C ALA A 33 16.04 2.46 3.04
N SER A 34 15.62 3.09 4.14
CA SER A 34 14.66 2.51 5.06
C SER A 34 13.29 2.48 4.39
N ALA A 35 12.97 1.39 3.70
CA ALA A 35 11.60 1.05 3.37
C ALA A 35 10.91 0.59 4.67
N ALA A 36 10.24 1.52 5.35
CA ALA A 36 9.22 1.15 6.31
C ALA A 36 8.05 0.58 5.50
N GLU A 37 8.06 -0.74 5.29
CA GLU A 37 6.89 -1.49 4.84
C GLU A 37 5.86 -1.48 5.98
N ALA A 38 5.07 -0.40 6.03
CA ALA A 38 3.83 -0.42 6.78
C ALA A 38 2.87 -1.36 6.05
N THR A 39 2.77 -2.59 6.56
CA THR A 39 1.66 -3.50 6.30
C THR A 39 0.35 -2.72 6.35
N LYS A 40 -0.39 -2.65 5.23
CA LYS A 40 -1.64 -1.88 5.10
C LYS A 40 -2.70 -2.22 6.16
N GLU A 41 -2.59 -3.36 6.84
CA GLU A 41 -3.42 -3.70 8.01
C GLU A 41 -3.24 -2.76 9.22
N SER A 42 -2.22 -1.90 9.26
CA SER A 42 -2.00 -0.96 10.36
C SER A 42 -2.44 0.49 10.08
N ALA A 43 -3.01 0.80 8.92
CA ALA A 43 -3.36 2.17 8.54
C ALA A 43 -4.82 2.54 8.85
N TYR A 44 -5.74 1.59 8.66
CA TYR A 44 -7.17 1.81 8.88
C TYR A 44 -7.54 1.78 10.35
N GLN A 45 -8.18 2.83 10.83
CA GLN A 45 -8.64 2.95 12.22
C GLN A 45 -9.94 3.76 12.29
N GLU A 46 -10.83 3.35 13.19
CA GLU A 46 -12.07 4.05 13.50
C GLU A 46 -12.05 4.51 14.97
N VAL A 47 -12.45 5.75 15.23
CA VAL A 47 -12.51 6.33 16.57
C VAL A 47 -13.86 7.02 16.77
N GLU A 48 -14.64 6.57 17.74
CA GLU A 48 -15.87 7.25 18.14
C GLU A 48 -15.56 8.40 19.11
N LYS A 49 -16.08 9.59 18.79
CA LYS A 49 -15.97 10.76 19.67
C LYS A 49 -17.15 11.69 19.45
N GLU A 50 -17.80 12.11 20.53
CA GLU A 50 -18.89 13.11 20.51
C GLU A 50 -20.04 12.78 19.54
N GLY A 51 -20.43 11.50 19.47
CA GLY A 51 -21.50 11.04 18.57
C GLY A 51 -21.12 11.07 17.09
N ARG A 52 -19.83 11.11 16.78
CA ARG A 52 -19.28 11.02 15.43
C ARG A 52 -18.29 9.87 15.34
N LEU A 53 -18.19 9.30 14.14
CA LEU A 53 -17.21 8.28 13.81
C LEU A 53 -16.07 8.95 13.01
N TYR A 54 -14.85 8.89 13.52
CA TYR A 54 -13.66 9.39 12.84
C TYR A 54 -12.91 8.23 12.19
N VAL A 55 -12.68 8.29 10.89
CA VAL A 55 -12.07 7.22 10.12
C VAL A 55 -10.73 7.68 9.56
N PHE A 56 -9.69 6.90 9.80
CA PHE A 56 -8.32 7.20 9.44
C PHE A 56 -7.76 6.15 8.49
N ALA A 57 -7.06 6.61 7.46
CA ALA A 57 -6.14 5.80 6.65
C ALA A 57 -4.69 6.32 6.77
N SER A 58 -4.46 7.38 7.55
CA SER A 58 -3.14 7.98 7.80
C SER A 58 -2.76 7.90 9.28
N PRO A 59 -1.80 7.02 9.67
CA PRO A 59 -1.34 6.92 11.05
C PRO A 59 -0.83 8.25 11.66
N PRO A 60 -0.09 9.11 10.93
CA PRO A 60 0.30 10.42 11.44
C PRO A 60 -0.89 11.30 11.82
N ARG A 61 -1.92 11.33 10.97
CA ARG A 61 -3.10 12.16 11.22
C ARG A 61 -3.95 11.66 12.38
N LYS A 62 -4.02 10.34 12.58
CA LYS A 62 -4.60 9.74 13.78
C LYS A 62 -3.85 10.18 15.03
N ALA A 63 -2.53 10.10 15.01
CA ALA A 63 -1.71 10.50 16.15
C ALA A 63 -1.87 11.99 16.49
N ASP A 64 -2.03 12.86 15.49
CA ASP A 64 -2.32 14.28 15.71
C ASP A 64 -3.73 14.48 16.29
N PHE A 65 -4.73 13.77 15.79
CA PHE A 65 -6.10 13.78 16.33
C PHE A 65 -6.16 13.31 17.78
N GLU A 66 -5.40 12.27 18.16
CA GLU A 66 -5.36 11.77 19.54
C GLU A 66 -4.78 12.81 20.51
N LYS A 67 -3.88 13.68 20.04
CA LYS A 67 -3.28 14.75 20.85
C LYS A 67 -4.17 15.98 20.94
N SER A 68 -4.71 16.43 19.81
CA SER A 68 -5.48 17.68 19.72
C SER A 68 -6.97 17.49 20.02
N GLY A 69 -7.49 16.29 19.78
CA GLY A 69 -8.92 16.01 19.72
C GLY A 69 -9.60 16.50 18.43
N GLU A 70 -8.84 17.05 17.47
CA GLU A 70 -9.35 17.69 16.26
C GLU A 70 -8.62 17.17 15.01
N LEU A 71 -9.39 16.81 13.97
CA LEU A 71 -8.84 16.24 12.73
C LEU A 71 -8.29 17.31 11.77
N GLY A 72 -8.71 18.56 11.94
CA GLY A 72 -8.50 19.62 10.95
C GLY A 72 -9.30 19.36 9.66
N LYS A 73 -8.64 19.48 8.50
CA LYS A 73 -9.27 19.31 7.18
C LYS A 73 -9.65 17.84 6.93
N GLY A 74 -10.93 17.50 7.00
CA GLY A 74 -11.44 16.17 6.67
C GLY A 74 -12.58 16.20 5.66
N ILE A 75 -13.03 15.03 5.24
CA ILE A 75 -14.26 14.84 4.49
C ILE A 75 -15.36 14.48 5.49
N ILE A 76 -16.49 15.18 5.46
CA ILE A 76 -17.58 14.98 6.43
C ILE A 76 -18.80 14.44 5.67
N LYS A 77 -19.33 13.30 6.11
CA LYS A 77 -20.57 12.71 5.59
C LYS A 77 -21.59 12.54 6.72
N ILE A 78 -22.65 13.33 6.69
CA ILE A 78 -23.73 13.31 7.69
C ILE A 78 -24.62 12.09 7.44
N GLY A 79 -24.96 11.34 8.50
CA GLY A 79 -25.88 10.20 8.39
C GLY A 79 -25.27 8.95 7.73
N HIS A 80 -23.94 8.91 7.59
CA HIS A 80 -23.24 7.89 6.82
C HIS A 80 -22.72 6.73 7.69
N GLY A 81 -22.78 6.89 9.01
CA GLY A 81 -22.46 5.85 9.98
C GLY A 81 -23.50 4.73 9.97
N PRO A 82 -23.17 3.50 10.37
CA PRO A 82 -24.12 2.39 10.45
C PRO A 82 -25.33 2.68 11.35
N ASN A 83 -25.22 3.60 12.33
CA ASN A 83 -26.33 4.02 13.20
C ASN A 83 -26.87 5.41 12.83
N GLY A 84 -26.52 5.94 11.65
CA GLY A 84 -26.91 7.28 11.20
C GLY A 84 -26.08 8.42 11.80
N GLU A 85 -24.97 8.12 12.45
CA GLU A 85 -24.01 9.12 12.93
C GLU A 85 -23.26 9.82 11.78
N THR A 86 -22.65 10.97 12.09
CA THR A 86 -21.76 11.66 11.14
C THR A 86 -20.42 10.94 11.10
N VAL A 87 -19.92 10.66 9.90
CA VAL A 87 -18.59 10.10 9.69
C VAL A 87 -17.65 11.18 9.18
N VAL A 88 -16.47 11.28 9.79
CA VAL A 88 -15.43 12.25 9.48
C VAL A 88 -14.18 11.50 9.04
N PHE A 89 -13.80 11.65 7.78
CA PHE A 89 -12.67 10.94 7.18
C PHE A 89 -11.43 11.83 7.10
N ASP A 90 -10.27 11.25 7.36
CA ASP A 90 -9.00 11.96 7.16
C ASP A 90 -8.65 12.16 5.68
N SER A 91 -9.13 11.28 4.79
CA SER A 91 -8.70 11.22 3.38
C SER A 91 -9.75 10.53 2.49
N GLU A 92 -9.60 10.65 1.17
CA GLU A 92 -10.40 9.87 0.21
C GLU A 92 -10.13 8.36 0.35
N ASP A 93 -8.89 7.96 0.67
CA ASP A 93 -8.55 6.56 0.92
C ASP A 93 -9.35 6.00 2.11
N ALA A 94 -9.52 6.78 3.19
CA ALA A 94 -10.36 6.38 4.31
C ALA A 94 -11.84 6.23 3.92
N VAL A 95 -12.36 7.09 3.03
CA VAL A 95 -13.73 6.95 2.49
C VAL A 95 -13.87 5.62 1.74
N ILE A 96 -12.94 5.37 0.81
CA ILE A 96 -12.93 4.18 -0.05
C ILE A 96 -12.84 2.91 0.80
N GLU A 97 -11.99 2.89 1.82
CA GLU A 97 -11.82 1.73 2.68
C GLU A 97 -13.03 1.49 3.58
N TYR A 98 -13.59 2.54 4.20
CA TYR A 98 -14.79 2.44 5.02
C TYR A 98 -16.00 1.92 4.22
N GLU A 99 -16.28 2.51 3.06
CA GLU A 99 -17.38 2.08 2.19
C GLU A 99 -17.16 0.64 1.71
N GLY A 100 -15.91 0.25 1.44
CA GLY A 100 -15.56 -1.12 1.10
C GLY A 100 -15.89 -2.12 2.20
N ARG A 101 -15.64 -1.75 3.46
CA ARG A 101 -15.96 -2.57 4.63
C ARG A 101 -17.47 -2.71 4.81
N LEU A 102 -18.23 -1.61 4.66
CA LEU A 102 -19.69 -1.67 4.70
C LEU A 102 -20.27 -2.60 3.63
N VAL A 103 -19.79 -2.50 2.39
CA VAL A 103 -20.21 -3.38 1.31
C VAL A 103 -19.85 -4.84 1.63
N LYS A 104 -18.63 -5.11 2.12
CA LYS A 104 -18.22 -6.48 2.50
C LYS A 104 -19.11 -7.05 3.61
N GLU A 105 -19.49 -6.24 4.59
CA GLU A 105 -20.40 -6.65 5.65
C GLU A 105 -21.80 -6.99 5.13
N ILE A 106 -22.37 -6.14 4.25
CA ILE A 106 -23.68 -6.37 3.63
C ILE A 106 -23.67 -7.66 2.82
N LEU A 107 -22.64 -7.88 2.00
CA LEU A 107 -22.49 -9.09 1.20
C LEU A 107 -22.34 -10.34 2.08
N GLY A 108 -21.57 -10.23 3.17
CA GLY A 108 -21.42 -11.30 4.15
C GLY A 108 -22.76 -11.68 4.81
N LYS A 109 -23.55 -10.69 5.23
CA LYS A 109 -24.91 -10.92 5.79
C LYS A 109 -25.86 -11.56 4.78
N ALA A 110 -25.72 -11.22 3.50
CA ALA A 110 -26.50 -11.82 2.42
C ALA A 110 -25.96 -13.19 1.95
N ASN A 111 -24.85 -13.68 2.52
CA ASN A 111 -24.11 -14.86 2.07
C ASN A 111 -23.77 -14.82 0.56
N ILE A 112 -23.46 -13.61 0.07
CA ILE A 112 -23.03 -13.35 -1.30
C ILE A 112 -21.51 -13.19 -1.27
N LYS A 113 -20.80 -14.05 -2.01
CA LYS A 113 -19.36 -13.87 -2.23
C LYS A 113 -19.14 -12.92 -3.41
N ALA A 114 -18.48 -11.79 -3.17
CA ALA A 114 -17.99 -10.96 -4.27
C ALA A 114 -16.92 -11.74 -5.04
N TYR A 115 -17.15 -11.92 -6.34
CA TYR A 115 -16.21 -12.59 -7.22
C TYR A 115 -16.34 -12.06 -8.64
N ARG A 116 -15.23 -11.62 -9.23
CA ARG A 116 -15.17 -11.21 -10.63
C ARG A 116 -13.84 -11.58 -11.26
N GLU A 117 -13.91 -12.10 -12.48
CA GLU A 117 -12.77 -12.35 -13.35
C GLU A 117 -12.91 -11.48 -14.61
N PHE A 118 -11.81 -10.94 -15.13
CA PHE A 118 -11.79 -10.37 -16.47
C PHE A 118 -10.38 -10.40 -17.06
N GLU A 119 -10.32 -10.48 -18.39
CA GLU A 119 -9.07 -10.46 -19.13
C GLU A 119 -8.68 -9.03 -19.51
N LYS A 120 -7.41 -8.68 -19.33
CA LYS A 120 -6.83 -7.43 -19.81
C LYS A 120 -5.35 -7.61 -20.12
N ASN A 121 -4.92 -7.22 -21.32
CA ASN A 121 -3.52 -7.28 -21.76
C ASN A 121 -2.91 -8.70 -21.63
N GLY A 122 -3.67 -9.74 -21.99
CA GLY A 122 -3.23 -11.15 -21.92
C GLY A 122 -3.05 -11.69 -20.50
N ARG A 123 -3.64 -11.03 -19.50
CA ARG A 123 -3.67 -11.46 -18.11
C ARG A 123 -5.10 -11.58 -17.64
N LEU A 124 -5.36 -12.58 -16.81
CA LEU A 124 -6.61 -12.74 -16.11
C LEU A 124 -6.50 -12.02 -14.76
N TYR A 125 -7.43 -11.12 -14.44
CA TYR A 125 -7.49 -10.48 -13.13
C TYR A 125 -8.68 -11.03 -12.35
N VAL A 126 -8.45 -11.33 -11.06
CA VAL A 126 -9.44 -11.96 -10.19
C VAL A 126 -9.63 -11.12 -8.93
N PHE A 127 -10.87 -10.77 -8.64
CA PHE A 127 -11.26 -9.90 -7.53
C PHE A 127 -12.27 -10.55 -6.61
N THR A 128 -12.05 -10.39 -5.31
CA THR A 128 -13.06 -10.61 -4.25
C THR A 128 -13.34 -9.34 -3.45
N SER A 129 -12.61 -8.25 -3.69
CA SER A 129 -12.87 -6.93 -3.12
C SER A 129 -13.58 -6.02 -4.14
N PRO A 130 -14.87 -5.67 -3.91
CA PRO A 130 -15.58 -4.71 -4.74
C PRO A 130 -14.87 -3.35 -4.86
N THR A 131 -14.26 -2.88 -3.76
CA THR A 131 -13.49 -1.64 -3.71
C THR A 131 -12.29 -1.67 -4.64
N ARG A 132 -11.52 -2.75 -4.60
CA ARG A 132 -10.34 -2.89 -5.46
C ARG A 132 -10.71 -3.03 -6.91
N LEU A 133 -11.80 -3.74 -7.21
CA LEU A 133 -12.36 -3.80 -8.54
C LEU A 133 -12.72 -2.40 -9.05
N ALA A 134 -13.43 -1.60 -8.26
CA ALA A 134 -13.81 -0.24 -8.64
C ALA A 134 -12.58 0.66 -8.89
N ASN A 135 -11.54 0.56 -8.05
CA ASN A 135 -10.30 1.30 -8.25
C ASN A 135 -9.54 0.84 -9.49
N PHE A 136 -9.53 -0.46 -9.76
CA PHE A 136 -8.95 -1.02 -10.97
C PHE A 136 -9.70 -0.56 -12.22
N GLU A 137 -11.04 -0.52 -12.20
CA GLU A 137 -11.84 -0.07 -13.33
C GLU A 137 -11.57 1.41 -13.67
N LYS A 138 -11.28 2.24 -12.67
CA LYS A 138 -10.92 3.65 -12.86
C LYS A 138 -9.50 3.85 -13.38
N SER A 139 -8.52 3.19 -12.77
CA SER A 139 -7.09 3.43 -13.03
C SER A 139 -6.50 2.50 -14.09
N GLY A 140 -7.09 1.32 -14.24
CA GLY A 140 -6.52 0.20 -14.97
C GLY A 140 -5.41 -0.54 -14.23
N GLU A 141 -5.11 -0.16 -12.98
CA GLU A 141 -4.01 -0.69 -12.18
C GLU A 141 -4.54 -1.31 -10.88
N LEU A 142 -4.02 -2.49 -10.52
CA LEU A 142 -4.41 -3.18 -9.30
C LEU A 142 -3.62 -2.68 -8.07
N GLY A 143 -2.45 -2.07 -8.30
CA GLY A 143 -1.43 -1.89 -7.28
C GLY A 143 -0.81 -3.24 -6.88
N ILE A 144 -0.60 -3.43 -5.57
CA ILE A 144 -0.04 -4.66 -5.01
C ILE A 144 -1.08 -5.79 -5.11
N GLY A 145 -0.76 -6.83 -5.88
CA GLY A 145 -1.56 -8.04 -6.00
C GLY A 145 -0.68 -9.29 -6.04
N ILE A 146 -1.31 -10.47 -5.98
CA ILE A 146 -0.61 -11.75 -6.09
C ILE A 146 -0.56 -12.12 -7.56
N VAL A 147 0.62 -12.31 -8.12
CA VAL A 147 0.81 -12.67 -9.54
C VAL A 147 1.25 -14.12 -9.64
N LYS A 148 0.46 -14.95 -10.33
CA LYS A 148 0.83 -16.35 -10.64
C LYS A 148 0.94 -16.54 -12.15
N ILE A 149 2.16 -16.78 -12.63
CA ILE A 149 2.46 -16.98 -14.05
C ILE A 149 2.09 -18.41 -14.46
N GLY A 150 1.39 -18.58 -15.59
CA GLY A 150 1.03 -19.90 -16.10
C GLY A 150 -0.10 -20.60 -15.33
N TYR A 151 -0.77 -19.87 -14.43
CA TYR A 151 -1.72 -20.44 -13.49
C TYR A 151 -3.14 -20.55 -14.03
N GLY A 152 -3.47 -19.73 -15.04
CA GLY A 152 -4.80 -19.73 -15.64
C GLY A 152 -5.09 -21.04 -16.37
N LEU A 153 -6.37 -21.32 -16.61
CA LEU A 153 -6.80 -22.57 -17.27
C LEU A 153 -6.19 -22.76 -18.66
N ASN A 154 -5.81 -21.68 -19.34
CA ASN A 154 -5.14 -21.70 -20.66
C ASN A 154 -3.64 -21.40 -20.56
N GLY A 155 -3.06 -21.41 -19.35
CA GLY A 155 -1.66 -21.08 -19.10
C GLY A 155 -1.36 -19.57 -19.09
N GLU A 156 -2.38 -18.71 -19.01
CA GLU A 156 -2.21 -17.27 -18.85
C GLU A 156 -1.70 -16.89 -17.45
N THR A 157 -1.17 -15.68 -17.33
CA THR A 157 -0.83 -15.10 -16.02
C THR A 157 -2.11 -14.65 -15.32
N VAL A 158 -2.29 -15.07 -14.07
CA VAL A 158 -3.42 -14.65 -13.23
C VAL A 158 -2.94 -13.68 -12.16
N VAL A 159 -3.64 -12.57 -12.01
CA VAL A 159 -3.37 -11.51 -11.04
C VAL A 159 -4.53 -11.41 -10.07
N PHE A 160 -4.30 -11.74 -8.81
CA PHE A 160 -5.32 -11.77 -7.76
C PHE A 160 -5.23 -10.53 -6.88
N ASP A 161 -6.39 -10.01 -6.47
CA ASP A 161 -6.45 -8.93 -5.50
C ASP A 161 -6.08 -9.41 -4.08
N SER A 162 -6.26 -10.68 -3.74
CA SER A 162 -6.11 -11.17 -2.37
C SER A 162 -5.92 -12.69 -2.32
N ASP A 163 -5.46 -13.20 -1.17
CA ASP A 163 -5.44 -14.65 -0.91
C ASP A 163 -6.84 -15.27 -0.97
N GLU A 164 -7.88 -14.51 -0.60
CA GLU A 164 -9.28 -14.91 -0.73
C GLU A 164 -9.65 -15.15 -2.20
N ALA A 165 -9.20 -14.29 -3.11
CA ALA A 165 -9.40 -14.47 -4.55
C ALA A 165 -8.68 -15.69 -5.11
N VAL A 166 -7.48 -16.02 -4.62
CA VAL A 166 -6.77 -17.26 -5.01
C VAL A 166 -7.62 -18.48 -4.67
N LYS A 167 -8.09 -18.57 -3.41
CA LYS A 167 -8.90 -19.71 -2.95
C LYS A 167 -10.21 -19.81 -3.73
N GLU A 168 -10.89 -18.69 -3.94
CA GLU A 168 -12.17 -18.70 -4.65
C GLU A 168 -12.01 -19.05 -6.14
N TYR A 169 -10.91 -18.64 -6.78
CA TYR A 169 -10.54 -19.08 -8.12
C TYR A 169 -10.30 -20.59 -8.17
N ASP A 170 -9.46 -21.10 -7.28
CA ASP A 170 -9.16 -22.54 -7.21
C ASP A 170 -10.45 -23.35 -7.00
N ASN A 171 -11.37 -22.90 -6.15
CA ASN A 171 -12.65 -23.59 -5.92
C ASN A 171 -13.55 -23.61 -7.16
N ARG A 172 -13.54 -22.56 -7.97
CA ARG A 172 -14.39 -22.43 -9.17
C ARG A 172 -13.83 -23.16 -10.37
N HIS A 173 -12.50 -23.24 -10.45
CA HIS A 173 -11.76 -23.83 -11.56
C HIS A 173 -11.14 -25.18 -11.22
N ALA A 174 -11.34 -25.68 -9.99
CA ALA A 174 -11.04 -27.05 -9.64
C ALA A 174 -11.81 -27.96 -10.60
N LYS A 175 -11.06 -28.75 -11.38
CA LYS A 175 -11.64 -29.87 -12.10
C LYS A 175 -12.20 -30.82 -11.04
N ASN A 176 -13.52 -31.01 -11.02
CA ASN A 176 -14.12 -32.11 -10.26
C ASN A 176 -13.33 -33.38 -10.62
N PRO A 177 -12.80 -34.13 -9.63
CA PRO A 177 -12.08 -35.37 -9.88
C PRO A 177 -12.96 -36.41 -10.59
#